data_AF-A0A9E1RR76-F1
#
_entry.id   AF-A0A9E1RR76-F1
#
_cell.length_a   1.000
_cell.length_b   1.000
_cell.length_c   1.000
_cell.angle_alpha   90.00
_cell.angle_beta   90.00
_cell.angle_gamma   90.00
#
_symmetry.space_group_name_H-M   'P 1'
#
loop_
_entity.id
_entity.type
_entity.pdbx_description
1 polymer ?
#
loop_
_entity_poly.entity_id
_entity_poly.type
_entity_poly.pdbx_seq_one_letter_code
_entity_poly.pdbx_strand_id
1 'polypeptide(L)'
;VADMSIIGSELGVDNAPQSRAELAAVLDSYRSELAPSKECRDATRFLFAPALPIGVLPFYGLIFSSAVAMLPRWARSMLLLPVAPGIDPFVLRPAMTTMMYALRWAQIAPDGGEASHPNS
;
A
#
# COMPACT_ATOMS: atom_id res chain seq x y z
N VAL A 1 2.05 -4.44 10.69
CA VAL A 1 2.17 -3.55 11.88
C VAL A 1 2.82 -4.35 12.99
N ALA A 2 2.28 -5.50 13.38
CA ALA A 2 2.95 -6.45 14.28
C ALA A 2 4.43 -6.74 13.92
N ASP A 3 4.75 -7.14 12.68
CA ASP A 3 6.15 -7.40 12.29
C ASP A 3 7.06 -6.17 12.44
N MET A 4 6.56 -5.00 12.02
CA MET A 4 7.29 -3.73 12.17
C MET A 4 7.39 -3.27 13.62
N SER A 5 6.47 -3.72 14.49
CA SER A 5 6.57 -3.43 15.92
C SER A 5 7.75 -4.15 16.55
N ILE A 6 8.05 -5.38 16.12
CA ILE A 6 9.23 -6.10 16.61
C ILE A 6 10.48 -5.30 16.27
N ILE A 7 10.63 -4.90 15.00
CA ILE A 7 11.75 -4.07 14.55
C ILE A 7 11.78 -2.73 15.31
N GLY A 8 10.63 -2.09 15.52
CA GLY A 8 10.53 -0.84 16.28
C GLY A 8 11.00 -0.99 17.72
N SER A 9 10.59 -2.06 18.40
CA SER A 9 11.05 -2.37 19.76
C SER A 9 12.55 -2.62 19.81
N GLU A 10 13.11 -3.35 18.85
CA GLU A 10 14.57 -3.57 18.75
C GLU A 10 15.35 -2.26 18.49
N LEU A 11 14.72 -1.29 17.84
CA LEU A 11 15.27 0.06 17.63
C LEU A 11 15.08 0.99 18.84
N GLY A 12 14.51 0.50 19.94
CA GLY A 12 14.29 1.28 21.18
C GLY A 12 13.04 2.15 21.16
N VAL A 13 12.06 1.87 20.29
CA VAL A 13 10.76 2.55 20.32
C VAL A 13 9.93 1.98 21.46
N ASP A 14 9.77 2.78 22.52
CA ASP A 14 8.85 2.46 23.60
C ASP A 14 7.40 2.40 23.10
N ASN A 15 6.66 1.35 23.48
CA ASN A 15 5.27 1.12 23.07
C ASN A 15 5.04 1.16 21.55
N ALA A 16 5.84 0.43 20.78
CA ALA A 16 5.62 0.28 19.35
C ALA A 16 4.19 -0.22 19.04
N PRO A 17 3.45 0.43 18.11
CA PRO A 17 2.05 0.11 17.84
C PRO A 17 1.92 -1.28 17.21
N GLN A 18 0.97 -2.08 17.71
CA GLN A 18 0.74 -3.46 17.27
C GLN A 18 -0.35 -3.55 16.20
N SER A 19 -1.25 -2.56 16.16
CA SER A 19 -2.38 -2.52 15.24
C SER A 19 -2.39 -1.27 14.34
N ARG A 20 -3.10 -1.37 13.21
CA ARG A 20 -3.30 -0.21 12.30
C ARG A 20 -4.01 0.95 13.01
N ALA A 21 -4.89 0.65 13.96
CA ALA A 21 -5.63 1.64 14.71
C ALA A 21 -4.72 2.38 15.70
N GLU A 22 -3.89 1.65 16.45
CA GLU A 22 -2.88 2.25 17.34
C GLU A 22 -1.89 3.11 16.56
N LEU A 23 -1.39 2.62 15.43
CA LEU A 23 -0.50 3.40 14.57
C LEU A 23 -1.17 4.71 14.10
N ALA A 24 -2.43 4.67 13.72
CA ALA A 24 -3.17 5.88 13.34
C ALA A 24 -3.34 6.85 14.51
N ALA A 25 -3.58 6.35 15.73
CA ALA A 25 -3.69 7.17 16.94
C ALA A 25 -2.36 7.85 17.31
N VAL A 26 -1.25 7.10 17.23
CA VAL A 26 0.12 7.64 17.45
C VAL A 26 0.46 8.71 16.40
N LEU A 27 0.10 8.50 15.14
CA LEU A 27 0.29 9.53 14.11
C LEU A 27 -0.55 10.79 14.39
N ASP A 28 -1.77 10.62 14.91
CA ASP A 28 -2.65 11.75 15.22
C ASP A 28 -2.16 12.54 16.45
N SER A 29 -1.48 11.92 17.42
CA SER A 29 -0.90 12.66 18.55
C SER A 29 0.19 13.65 18.10
N TYR A 30 0.98 13.29 17.09
CA TYR A 30 2.00 14.18 16.51
C TYR A 30 1.42 15.32 15.67
N ARG A 31 0.13 15.29 15.33
CA ARG A 31 -0.50 16.29 14.46
C ARG A 31 -0.32 17.72 14.95
N SER A 32 -0.39 17.92 16.27
CA SER A 32 -0.27 19.26 16.88
C SER A 32 1.16 19.82 16.82
N GLU A 33 2.16 18.95 16.67
CA GLU A 33 3.57 19.31 16.58
C GLU A 33 4.04 19.51 15.12
N LEU A 34 3.29 18.96 14.15
CA LEU A 34 3.63 19.02 12.74
C LEU A 34 3.22 20.36 12.11
N ALA A 35 4.19 21.07 11.56
CA ALA A 35 3.99 22.31 10.83
C ALA A 35 4.54 22.22 9.40
N PRO A 36 3.87 22.83 8.39
CA PRO A 36 4.35 22.85 7.02
C PRO A 36 5.62 23.71 6.90
N SER A 37 6.79 23.06 6.85
CA SER A 37 8.08 23.72 6.67
C SER A 37 8.48 23.85 5.20
N LYS A 38 9.55 24.62 4.93
CA LYS A 38 10.12 24.73 3.58
C LYS A 38 10.75 23.40 3.15
N GLU A 39 11.40 22.73 4.09
CA GLU A 39 12.06 21.44 3.91
C GLU A 39 11.04 20.37 3.53
N CYS A 40 9.85 20.36 4.16
CA CYS A 40 8.76 19.47 3.77
C CYS A 40 8.28 19.70 2.34
N ARG A 41 8.20 20.97 1.90
CA ARG A 41 7.82 21.30 0.51
C ARG A 41 8.89 20.88 -0.49
N ASP A 42 10.17 21.09 -0.17
CA ASP A 42 11.29 20.69 -1.03
C ASP A 42 11.34 19.16 -1.17
N ALA A 43 11.17 18.42 -0.07
CA ALA A 43 11.07 16.96 -0.09
C ALA A 43 9.86 16.45 -0.89
N THR A 44 8.70 17.10 -0.72
CA THR A 44 7.50 16.78 -1.50
C THR A 44 7.72 17.02 -2.99
N ARG A 45 8.32 18.15 -3.37
CA ARG A 45 8.65 18.47 -4.76
C ARG A 45 9.62 17.48 -5.37
N PHE A 46 10.63 17.05 -4.61
CA PHE A 46 11.56 16.01 -5.05
C PHE A 46 10.84 14.69 -5.35
N LEU A 47 9.87 14.31 -4.51
CA LEU A 47 9.08 13.10 -4.70
C LEU A 47 8.12 13.23 -5.91
N PHE A 48 7.61 14.43 -6.20
CA PHE A 48 6.72 14.66 -7.35
C PHE A 48 7.43 14.86 -8.69
N ALA A 49 8.67 15.35 -8.68
CA ALA A 49 9.45 15.59 -9.88
C ALA A 49 10.66 14.63 -9.93
N PRO A 50 10.43 13.30 -9.92
CA PRO A 50 11.54 12.38 -10.04
C PRO A 50 12.13 12.50 -11.44
N ALA A 51 13.46 12.62 -11.54
CA ALA A 51 14.17 12.64 -12.81
C ALA A 51 14.20 11.24 -13.43
N LEU A 52 13.02 10.74 -13.82
CA LEU A 52 12.82 9.40 -14.33
C LEU A 52 12.43 9.42 -15.82
N PRO A 53 12.78 8.35 -16.57
CA PRO A 53 12.32 8.19 -17.95
C PRO A 53 10.78 8.23 -18.05
N ILE A 54 10.24 8.88 -19.07
CA ILE A 54 8.79 9.05 -19.27
C ILE A 54 8.03 7.71 -19.23
N GLY A 55 8.65 6.61 -19.68
CA GLY A 55 8.05 5.27 -19.65
C GLY A 55 7.78 4.68 -18.26
N VAL A 56 8.48 5.12 -17.21
CA VAL A 56 8.28 4.60 -15.84
C VAL A 56 7.38 5.48 -14.97
N LEU A 57 7.08 6.70 -15.43
CA LEU A 57 6.15 7.61 -14.76
C LEU A 57 4.77 7.00 -14.42
N PRO A 58 4.10 6.22 -15.29
CA PRO A 58 2.80 5.64 -14.92
C PRO A 58 2.92 4.64 -13.76
N PHE A 59 3.98 3.83 -13.74
CA PHE A 59 4.24 2.87 -12.67
C PHE A 59 4.59 3.58 -11.36
N TYR A 60 5.45 4.60 -11.45
CA TYR A 60 5.78 5.46 -10.32
C TYR A 60 4.53 6.13 -9.73
N GLY A 61 3.67 6.70 -10.58
CA GLY A 61 2.41 7.32 -10.18
C GLY A 61 1.49 6.36 -9.45
N LEU A 62 1.42 5.10 -9.87
CA LEU A 62 0.64 4.07 -9.18
C LEU A 62 1.16 3.82 -7.76
N ILE A 63 2.47 3.57 -7.60
CA ILE A 63 3.10 3.35 -6.30
C ILE A 63 2.90 4.56 -5.40
N PHE A 64 3.18 5.74 -5.93
CA PHE A 64 3.03 6.99 -5.22
C PHE A 64 1.59 7.21 -4.74
N SER A 65 0.60 7.00 -5.63
CA SER A 65 -0.82 7.12 -5.26
C SER A 65 -1.23 6.14 -4.16
N SER A 66 -0.65 4.93 -4.15
CA SER A 66 -0.91 3.92 -3.13
C SER A 66 -0.35 4.34 -1.77
N ALA A 67 0.87 4.89 -1.74
CA ALA A 67 1.47 5.44 -0.54
C ALA A 67 0.65 6.63 -0.01
N VAL A 68 0.20 7.52 -0.90
CA VAL A 68 -0.66 8.66 -0.55
C VAL A 68 -2.00 8.20 0.01
N ALA A 69 -2.60 7.15 -0.55
CA ALA A 69 -3.87 6.60 -0.07
C ALA A 69 -3.77 6.03 1.36
N MET A 70 -2.58 5.55 1.77
CA MET A 70 -2.33 5.05 3.12
C MET A 70 -2.17 6.16 4.17
N LEU A 71 -1.94 7.42 3.77
CA LEU A 71 -1.76 8.54 4.70
C LEU A 71 -3.07 8.98 5.37
N PRO A 72 -3.00 9.45 6.64
CA PRO A 72 -4.10 10.18 7.28
C PRO A 72 -4.57 11.35 6.41
N ARG A 73 -5.88 11.65 6.44
CA ARG A 73 -6.47 12.72 5.60
C ARG A 73 -5.84 14.10 5.87
N TRP A 74 -5.50 14.37 7.13
CA TRP A 74 -4.85 15.63 7.51
C TRP A 74 -3.42 15.72 6.95
N ALA A 75 -2.67 14.61 6.95
CA ALA A 75 -1.31 14.56 6.42
C ALA A 75 -1.31 14.79 4.90
N ARG A 76 -2.25 14.19 4.17
CA ARG A 76 -2.43 14.43 2.73
C ARG A 76 -2.65 15.90 2.40
N SER A 77 -3.45 16.58 3.22
CA SER A 77 -3.78 18.01 3.04
C SER A 77 -2.57 18.90 3.32
N MET A 78 -1.75 18.55 4.31
CA MET A 78 -0.51 19.28 4.64
C MET A 78 0.57 19.12 3.57
N LEU A 79 0.65 17.95 2.93
CA LEU A 79 1.63 17.67 1.88
C LEU A 79 1.17 18.15 0.48
N LEU A 80 0.00 18.79 0.35
CA LEU A 80 -0.54 19.30 -0.93
C LEU A 80 -0.53 18.24 -2.06
N LEU A 81 -0.69 16.96 -1.71
CA LEU A 81 -0.65 15.86 -2.67
C LEU A 81 -1.91 15.92 -3.55
N PRO A 82 -1.79 15.99 -4.89
CA PRO A 82 -2.94 15.84 -5.77
C PRO A 82 -3.56 14.47 -5.52
N VAL A 83 -4.84 14.47 -5.12
CA VAL A 83 -5.61 13.25 -4.98
C VAL A 83 -5.75 12.67 -6.38
N ALA A 84 -5.19 11.49 -6.64
CA ALA A 84 -5.50 10.76 -7.86
C ALA A 84 -7.03 10.55 -7.88
N PRO A 85 -7.75 11.02 -8.91
CA PRO A 85 -9.20 10.86 -8.98
C PRO A 85 -9.55 9.37 -8.93
N GLY A 86 -10.58 9.06 -8.13
CA GLY A 86 -10.86 7.77 -7.53
C GLY A 86 -10.80 6.56 -8.46
N ILE A 87 -10.09 5.52 -7.98
CA ILE A 87 -10.51 4.16 -8.28
C ILE A 87 -11.63 3.85 -7.29
N ASP A 88 -12.88 3.83 -7.76
CA ASP A 88 -14.03 3.61 -6.90
C ASP A 88 -13.94 2.19 -6.28
N PRO A 89 -13.94 2.05 -4.94
CA PRO A 89 -13.95 0.75 -4.28
C PRO A 89 -15.09 -0.16 -4.75
N PHE A 90 -16.19 0.40 -5.28
CA PHE A 90 -17.27 -0.37 -5.90
C PHE A 90 -16.88 -1.06 -7.21
N VAL A 91 -15.93 -0.51 -7.99
CA VAL A 91 -15.44 -1.11 -9.25
C VAL A 91 -14.29 -2.09 -8.99
N LEU A 92 -13.44 -1.79 -8.00
CA LEU A 92 -12.30 -2.62 -7.61
C LEU A 92 -12.72 -3.99 -7.06
N ARG A 93 -13.73 -4.04 -6.19
CA ARG A 93 -14.19 -5.29 -5.56
C ARG A 93 -14.62 -6.37 -6.57
N PRO A 94 -15.53 -6.10 -7.51
CA PRO A 94 -15.93 -7.12 -8.49
C PRO A 94 -14.77 -7.53 -9.39
N ALA A 95 -13.95 -6.57 -9.85
CA ALA A 95 -12.78 -6.88 -10.69
C ALA A 95 -11.77 -7.82 -9.97
N MET A 96 -11.51 -7.57 -8.69
CA MET A 96 -10.60 -8.38 -7.89
C MET A 96 -11.18 -9.79 -7.62
N THR A 97 -12.48 -9.88 -7.36
CA THR A 97 -13.18 -11.18 -7.23
C THR A 97 -13.14 -11.95 -8.54
N THR A 98 -13.38 -11.32 -9.69
CA THR A 98 -13.29 -11.96 -11.01
C THR A 98 -11.88 -12.46 -11.29
N MET A 99 -10.85 -11.66 -10.98
CA MET A 99 -9.45 -12.07 -11.14
C MET A 99 -9.10 -13.27 -10.25
N MET A 100 -9.51 -13.27 -8.97
CA MET A 100 -9.31 -14.41 -8.07
C MET A 100 -10.05 -15.66 -8.55
N TYR A 101 -11.27 -15.51 -9.08
CA TYR A 101 -12.01 -16.61 -9.69
C TYR A 101 -11.32 -17.16 -10.94
N ALA A 102 -10.77 -16.30 -11.80
CA ALA A 102 -10.03 -16.69 -12.98
C ALA A 102 -8.74 -17.45 -12.62
N LEU A 103 -7.99 -16.96 -11.64
CA LEU A 103 -6.81 -17.64 -11.10
C LEU A 103 -7.18 -19.00 -10.48
N ARG A 104 -8.26 -19.07 -9.70
CA ARG A 104 -8.74 -20.32 -9.10
C ARG A 104 -9.11 -21.36 -10.17
N TRP A 105 -9.74 -20.94 -11.26
CA TRP A 105 -10.03 -21.82 -12.40
C TRP A 105 -8.75 -22.25 -13.12
N ALA A 106 -7.77 -21.36 -13.27
CA ALA A 106 -6.49 -21.70 -13.89
C ALA A 106 -5.63 -22.67 -13.06
N GLN A 107 -5.85 -22.73 -11.73
CA GLN A 107 -5.21 -23.71 -10.85
C GLN A 107 -5.95 -25.05 -10.76
N ILE A 108 -7.15 -25.16 -11.35
CA ILE A 108 -7.87 -26.43 -11.55
C ILE A 108 -7.68 -26.80 -13.02
N ALA A 109 -6.44 -27.04 -13.42
CA ALA A 109 -6.20 -27.94 -14.55
C ALA A 109 -6.29 -29.35 -13.96
N PRO A 110 -7.32 -30.15 -14.31
CA PRO A 110 -7.32 -31.55 -13.93
C PRO A 110 -6.12 -32.22 -14.63
N ASP A 111 -5.22 -32.78 -13.83
CA ASP A 111 -4.37 -33.89 -14.21
C ASP A 111 -5.27 -35.07 -14.58
N GLY A 112 -5.80 -35.02 -15.80
CA GLY A 112 -6.61 -36.08 -16.40
C GLY A 112 -5.74 -37.13 -17.06
N GLY A 113 -5.77 -38.35 -16.50
CA GLY A 113 -5.36 -39.61 -17.12
C GLY A 113 -3.91 -40.00 -16.82
N GLU A 114 -3.57 -41.18 -16.31
CA GLU A 114 -4.19 -42.52 -16.42
C GLU A 114 -3.98 -43.27 -15.07
N ALA A 115 -5.00 -43.77 -14.38
CA ALA A 115 -5.72 -45.02 -14.63
C ALA A 115 -4.82 -46.27 -14.82
N SER A 116 -4.59 -46.98 -13.69
CA SER A 116 -4.69 -48.45 -13.53
C SER A 116 -3.84 -49.41 -14.40
N HIS A 117 -3.02 -50.25 -13.76
CA HIS A 117 -3.29 -51.70 -13.65
C HIS A 117 -2.37 -52.40 -12.60
N PRO A 118 -2.75 -53.61 -12.09
CA PRO A 118 -2.42 -54.16 -10.77
C PRO A 118 -1.44 -55.36 -10.78
N ASN A 119 -1.02 -55.75 -9.57
CA ASN A 119 -0.53 -57.07 -9.13
C ASN A 119 0.77 -57.59 -9.76
N SER A 120 1.86 -57.55 -8.99
CA SER A 120 2.72 -58.70 -8.65
C SER A 120 3.54 -58.37 -7.41
#